data_AF-A0AAU6EBK9-F1
#
_entry.id   AF-A0AAU6EBK9-F1
#
_cell.length_a   1.000
_cell.length_b   1.000
_cell.length_c   1.000
_cell.angle_alpha   90.00
_cell.angle_beta   90.00
_cell.angle_gamma   90.00
#
_symmetry.space_group_name_H-M   'P 1'
#
loop_
_entity.id
_entity.type
_entity.pdbx_description
1 polymer ?
#
loop_
_entity_poly.entity_id
_entity_poly.type
_entity_poly.pdbx_seq_one_letter_code
_entity_poly.pdbx_strand_id
1 'polypeptide(L)' 'MDAWETTYLHVLPGDDAVLAWITGTALRPVLDRLHPVEATAFLADCAAPLREAYPRGPYGTLFPFRRIFTVTRR' A
#
# COMPACT_ATOMS: atom_id res chain seq x y z
N MET A 1 19.29 -19.75 13.74
CA MET A 1 18.72 -18.69 12.89
C MET A 1 17.25 -18.68 13.19
N ASP A 2 16.74 -17.56 13.69
CA ASP A 2 15.33 -17.40 14.01
C ASP A 2 14.72 -16.50 12.93
N ALA A 3 13.64 -16.94 12.30
CA ALA A 3 12.92 -16.17 11.30
C ALA A 3 11.43 -16.18 11.63
N TRP A 4 10.77 -15.04 11.53
CA TRP A 4 9.34 -14.92 11.77
C TRP A 4 8.72 -13.83 10.90
N GLU A 5 7.39 -13.86 10.85
CA GLU A 5 6.58 -12.88 10.15
C GLU A 5 5.62 -12.20 11.11
N THR A 6 5.49 -10.88 10.98
CA THR A 6 4.44 -10.11 11.65
C THR A 6 3.67 -9.32 10.60
N THR A 7 2.33 -9.41 10.64
CA THR A 7 1.47 -8.52 9.86
C THR A 7 0.92 -7.43 10.77
N TYR A 8 1.35 -6.20 10.54
CA TYR A 8 0.81 -5.01 11.21
C TYR A 8 -0.44 -4.53 10.49
N LEU A 9 -1.43 -4.01 11.21
CA LEU A 9 -2.61 -3.37 10.62
C LEU A 9 -2.50 -1.85 10.78
N HIS A 10 -2.48 -1.13 9.67
CA HIS A 10 -2.59 0.33 9.68
C HIS A 10 -4.04 0.74 9.43
N VAL A 11 -4.53 1.69 10.21
CA VAL A 11 -5.82 2.35 9.94
C VAL A 11 -5.54 3.60 9.13
N LEU A 12 -5.87 3.58 7.84
CA LEU A 12 -5.60 4.68 6.92
C LEU A 12 -6.84 5.59 6.77
N PRO A 13 -6.66 6.93 6.83
CA PRO A 13 -7.75 7.87 6.60
C PRO A 13 -7.92 8.21 5.11
N GLY A 14 -9.11 8.68 4.73
CA GLY A 14 -9.42 9.16 3.37
C GLY A 14 -10.18 8.15 2.50
N ASP A 15 -10.53 8.56 1.29
CA ASP A 15 -11.40 7.76 0.40
C ASP A 15 -10.59 6.80 -0.47
N ASP A 16 -9.44 7.25 -0.98
CA ASP A 16 -8.45 6.44 -1.69
C ASP A 16 -7.22 6.16 -0.81
N ALA A 17 -7.49 5.81 0.45
CA ALA A 17 -6.50 5.76 1.52
C ALA A 17 -5.30 4.86 1.20
N VAL A 18 -5.56 3.68 0.64
CA VAL A 18 -4.49 2.73 0.23
C VAL A 18 -3.72 3.24 -0.98
N LEU A 19 -4.41 3.79 -2.00
CA LEU A 19 -3.76 4.35 -3.18
C LEU A 19 -2.79 5.47 -2.79
N ALA A 20 -3.24 6.40 -1.95
CA ALA A 20 -2.40 7.49 -1.44
C ALA A 20 -1.15 6.96 -0.70
N TRP A 21 -1.32 5.93 0.13
CA TRP A 21 -0.22 5.29 0.85
C TRP A 21 0.79 4.62 -0.07
N ILE A 22 0.33 3.79 -1.01
CA ILE A 22 1.22 3.05 -1.91
C ILE A 22 1.86 3.96 -2.97
N THR A 23 1.24 5.10 -3.29
CA THR A 23 1.81 6.08 -4.21
C THR A 23 3.19 6.54 -3.76
N GLY A 24 3.35 6.86 -2.48
CA GLY A 24 4.63 7.30 -1.90
C GLY A 24 5.60 6.17 -1.57
N THR A 25 5.10 4.95 -1.32
CA THR A 25 5.92 3.85 -0.77
C THR A 25 6.29 2.76 -1.77
N ALA A 26 5.53 2.60 -2.86
CA ALA A 26 5.72 1.51 -3.81
C ALA A 26 5.60 1.95 -5.28
N LEU A 27 4.70 2.89 -5.61
CA LEU A 27 4.44 3.24 -7.01
C LEU A 27 5.41 4.26 -7.58
N ARG A 28 6.22 4.94 -6.75
CA ARG A 28 7.13 5.99 -7.24
C ARG A 28 8.00 5.54 -8.44
N PRO A 29 8.67 4.36 -8.42
CA PRO A 29 9.47 3.90 -9.56
C PRO A 29 8.65 3.56 -10.82
N VAL A 30 7.34 3.31 -10.67
CA VAL A 30 6.42 3.11 -11.79
C VAL A 30 6.04 4.46 -12.38
N LEU A 31 5.63 5.40 -11.53
CA LEU A 31 5.22 6.75 -11.93
C LEU A 31 6.35 7.53 -12.59
N ASP A 32 7.60 7.37 -12.11
CA ASP A 32 8.77 8.04 -12.68
C ASP A 32 9.09 7.59 -14.13
N ARG A 33 8.48 6.49 -14.61
CA ARG A 33 8.63 5.99 -15.99
C ARG A 33 7.51 6.42 -16.93
N LEU A 34 6.48 7.10 -16.42
CA LEU A 34 5.29 7.48 -17.17
C LEU A 34 5.30 8.98 -17.46
N HIS A 35 4.73 9.38 -18.60
CA HIS A 35 4.40 10.79 -18.81
C HIS A 35 3.33 11.23 -17.80
N PRO A 36 3.28 12.50 -17.35
CA PRO A 36 2.32 12.94 -16.31
C PRO A 36 0.84 12.58 -16.57
N VAL A 37 0.43 12.57 -17.84
CA VAL A 37 -0.93 12.17 -18.24
C VAL A 37 -1.16 10.67 -18.03
N GLU A 38 -0.20 9.84 -18.41
CA GLU A 38 -0.24 8.39 -18.21
C GLU A 38 -0.19 8.02 -16.73
N ALA A 39 0.62 8.73 -15.94
CA ALA A 39 0.68 8.56 -14.49
C ALA A 39 -0.67 8.86 -13.83
N THR A 40 -1.36 9.92 -14.27
CA THR A 40 -2.69 10.29 -13.76
C THR A 40 -3.73 9.22 -14.12
N ALA A 41 -3.73 8.75 -15.37
CA ALA A 41 -4.62 7.67 -15.80
C ALA A 41 -4.37 6.37 -15.03
N PHE A 42 -3.11 5.98 -14.87
CA PHE A 42 -2.71 4.80 -14.11
C PHE A 42 -3.21 4.83 -12.66
N LEU A 43 -3.08 5.98 -11.98
CA LEU A 43 -3.58 6.13 -10.61
C LEU A 43 -5.11 6.03 -10.54
N ALA A 44 -5.82 6.59 -11.52
CA ALA A 44 -7.28 6.47 -11.60
C ALA A 44 -7.73 5.02 -11.80
N ASP A 45 -7.05 4.27 -12.68
CA ASP A 45 -7.33 2.85 -12.93
C ASP A 45 -7.06 1.98 -11.69
N CYS A 46 -6.09 2.38 -10.85
CA CYS A 46 -5.80 1.70 -9.60
C CYS A 46 -6.82 1.99 -8.47
N ALA A 47 -7.51 3.13 -8.50
CA ALA A 47 -8.35 3.57 -7.38
C ALA A 47 -9.53 2.62 -7.12
N ALA A 48 -10.28 2.26 -8.16
CA ALA A 48 -11.45 1.37 -8.04
C ALA A 48 -11.11 -0.01 -7.45
N PRO A 49 -10.16 -0.79 -7.99
CA PRO A 49 -9.83 -2.11 -7.44
C PRO A 49 -9.25 -2.02 -6.02
N LEU A 50 -8.54 -0.94 -5.68
CA LEU A 50 -8.04 -0.75 -4.31
C LEU A 50 -9.16 -0.45 -3.30
N ARG A 51 -10.18 0.34 -3.69
CA ARG A 51 -11.36 0.57 -2.82
C ARG A 51 -12.17 -0.71 -2.60
N GLU A 52 -12.26 -1.55 -3.62
CA GLU A 52 -12.92 -2.86 -3.51
C GLU A 52 -12.15 -3.82 -2.60
N ALA A 53 -10.82 -3.92 -2.79
CA ALA A 53 -9.97 -4.80 -1.99
C ALA A 53 -9.81 -4.33 -0.53
N TYR A 54 -9.84 -3.03 -0.29
CA TYR A 54 -9.68 -2.41 1.02
C TYR A 54 -10.85 -1.48 1.32
N PRO A 55 -12.04 -2.03 1.63
CA PRO A 55 -13.21 -1.22 1.91
C PRO A 55 -12.99 -0.38 3.18
N ARG A 56 -13.53 0.84 3.17
CA ARG A 56 -13.48 1.73 4.32
C ARG A 56 -14.36 1.19 5.44
N GLY A 57 -13.77 1.02 6.62
CA GLY A 57 -14.48 0.68 7.85
C GLY A 57 -14.86 1.90 8.69
N PRO A 58 -15.54 1.69 9.84
CA PRO A 58 -16.00 2.78 10.72
C PRO A 58 -14.86 3.66 11.26
N TYR A 59 -13.64 3.11 11.33
CA TYR A 59 -12.47 3.80 11.86
C TYR A 59 -11.47 4.22 10.76
N GLY A 60 -11.75 3.90 9.50
CA GLY A 60 -10.83 4.07 8.37
C GLY A 60 -10.62 2.77 7.60
N THR A 61 -9.69 2.80 6.65
CA THR A 61 -9.37 1.63 5.81
C THR A 61 -8.26 0.82 6.46
N LEU A 62 -8.49 -0.47 6.71
CA LEU A 62 -7.47 -1.37 7.26
C LEU A 62 -6.50 -1.81 6.16
N PHE A 63 -5.22 -1.54 6.35
CA PHE A 63 -4.15 -1.93 5.44
C PHE A 63 -3.17 -2.89 6.13
N PRO A 64 -3.16 -4.19 5.75
CA PRO A 64 -2.21 -5.17 6.25
C PRO A 64 -0.80 -4.94 5.71
N PHE A 65 0.17 -4.88 6.61
CA PHE A 65 1.56 -4.61 6.30
C PHE A 65 2.48 -5.68 6.86
N ARG A 66 2.80 -6.64 5.98
CA ARG A 66 3.63 -7.78 6.31
C ARG A 66 5.10 -7.38 6.45
N ARG A 67 5.75 -7.91 7.49
CA ARG A 67 7.18 -7.77 7.77
C ARG A 67 7.77 -9.12 8.12
N ILE A 68 8.83 -9.48 7.41
CA ILE A 68 9.64 -10.67 7.68
C ILE A 68 10.86 -10.21 8.45
N PHE A 69 11.16 -10.88 9.55
CA PHE A 69 12.29 -10.61 10.42
C PHE A 69 13.18 -11.85 10.49
N THR A 70 14.49 -11.64 10.54
CA THR A 70 15.47 -12.71 10.71
C THR A 70 16.54 -12.28 11.70
N VAL A 71 16.82 -13.13 12.69
CA VAL A 71 17.88 -12.94 13.68
C VAL A 71 18.84 -14.12 13.59
N THR A 72 20.13 -13.80 13.45
CA THR A 72 21.20 -14.80 13.47
C THR A 72 22.13 -14.54 14.65
N ARG A 73 22.61 -15.62 15.26
CA ARG A 73 23.63 -15.60 16.31
C ARG A 73 24.89 -16.24 15.76
N ARG A 74 26.04 -15.74 16.22
CA ARG A 74 27.35 -16.27 15.84
C ARG A 74 27.61 -17.61 16.50
#